data_AF-A0A1F8JGV7-F1
#
_entry.id   AF-A0A1F8JGV7-F1
#
_cell.length_a   1.000
_cell.length_b   1.000
_cell.length_c   1.000
_cell.angle_alpha   90.00
_cell.angle_beta   90.00
_cell.angle_gamma   90.00
#
_symmetry.space_group_name_H-M   'P 1'
#
loop_
_entity.id
_entity.type
_entity.pdbx_description
1 polymer ?
#
loop_
_entity_poly.entity_id
_entity_poly.type
_entity_poly.pdbx_seq_one_letter_code
_entity_poly.pdbx_strand_id
1 'polypeptide(L)'
;MYSDDNIEIEKYFLKQTQKENPSICFLPTASADDTKYVMHFYTEFTKLNCKPSHLSLFTPSTRDIEAFLLEKDAIYIGGGSTKNMLALFREWDVDSILKKAYEKGIVLGGISAGMNCWYEECITDSFFGELSVLKCLGFLIGSACPHYDKEEKRRPAYQSFIKSKRITPGIAIDDNVAVHYIDGKISKVITTKDSNAYQVFFDKNNIVEKRLEAQKL
;
A
#
# COMPACT_ATOMS: atom_id res chain seq x y z
N MET A 1 11.65 2.35 8.63
CA MET A 1 11.96 1.53 9.82
C MET A 1 10.68 1.53 10.63
N TYR A 2 9.98 0.39 10.73
CA TYR A 2 8.79 0.28 11.59
C TYR A 2 9.23 0.58 13.02
N SER A 3 8.56 1.53 13.66
CA SER A 3 8.87 2.00 15.00
C SER A 3 7.88 1.37 15.95
N ASP A 4 8.22 0.28 16.64
CA ASP A 4 7.35 -0.38 17.64
C ASP A 4 5.86 -0.43 17.23
N ASP A 5 5.61 -0.68 15.94
CA ASP A 5 4.28 -0.49 15.37
C ASP A 5 3.42 -1.70 15.72
N ASN A 6 2.22 -1.39 16.19
CA ASN A 6 1.25 -2.33 16.66
C ASN A 6 0.79 -3.24 15.50
N ILE A 7 1.10 -4.54 15.56
CA ILE A 7 0.83 -5.56 14.52
C ILE A 7 -0.68 -5.81 14.25
N GLU A 8 -1.57 -4.99 14.81
CA GLU A 8 -3.02 -5.14 14.72
C GLU A 8 -3.54 -4.89 13.31
N ILE A 9 -2.90 -4.01 12.53
CA ILE A 9 -3.26 -3.81 11.12
C ILE A 9 -2.93 -5.07 10.32
N GLU A 10 -1.77 -5.69 10.56
CA GLU A 10 -1.35 -6.93 9.92
C GLU A 10 -2.26 -8.11 10.34
N LYS A 11 -2.64 -8.19 11.62
CA LYS A 11 -3.65 -9.17 12.09
C LYS A 11 -4.99 -8.95 11.40
N TYR A 12 -5.45 -7.72 11.29
CA TYR A 12 -6.68 -7.38 10.57
C TYR A 12 -6.59 -7.79 9.11
N PHE A 13 -5.47 -7.50 8.45
CA PHE A 13 -5.20 -7.86 7.06
C PHE A 13 -5.29 -9.37 6.84
N LEU A 14 -4.58 -10.17 7.65
CA LEU A 14 -4.63 -11.63 7.56
C LEU A 14 -6.05 -12.18 7.82
N LYS A 15 -6.81 -11.57 8.73
CA LYS A 15 -8.20 -11.97 8.99
C LYS A 15 -9.10 -11.81 7.76
N GLN A 16 -8.80 -10.89 6.83
CA GLN A 16 -9.58 -10.72 5.61
C GLN A 16 -9.45 -11.91 4.65
N THR A 17 -8.43 -12.75 4.80
CA THR A 17 -8.30 -14.00 4.03
C THR A 17 -9.37 -15.03 4.40
N GLN A 18 -10.01 -14.87 5.57
CA GLN A 18 -10.97 -15.82 6.15
C GLN A 18 -10.41 -17.23 6.35
N LYS A 19 -9.08 -17.38 6.39
CA LYS A 19 -8.39 -18.64 6.67
C LYS A 19 -7.78 -18.60 8.06
N GLU A 20 -7.74 -19.75 8.71
CA GLU A 20 -7.17 -19.89 10.05
C GLU A 20 -5.64 -19.72 10.04
N ASN A 21 -4.97 -20.28 9.03
CA ASN A 21 -3.52 -20.24 8.84
C ASN A 21 -3.16 -19.86 7.39
N PRO A 22 -3.38 -18.59 6.98
CA PRO A 22 -3.17 -18.15 5.60
C PRO A 22 -1.70 -18.15 5.20
N SER A 23 -1.44 -18.46 3.95
CA SER A 23 -0.17 -18.22 3.26
C SER A 23 -0.07 -16.78 2.79
N ILE A 24 1.01 -16.10 3.15
CA ILE A 24 1.25 -14.71 2.79
C ILE A 24 2.59 -14.57 2.06
N CYS A 25 2.60 -13.79 0.98
CA CYS A 25 3.83 -13.39 0.30
C CYS A 25 4.12 -11.89 0.43
N PHE A 26 5.32 -11.56 0.89
CA PHE A 26 5.83 -10.21 0.93
C PHE A 26 6.58 -9.85 -0.36
N LEU A 27 6.31 -8.67 -0.91
CA LEU A 27 7.04 -8.07 -2.03
C LEU A 27 7.87 -6.88 -1.51
N PRO A 28 9.18 -7.07 -1.25
CA PRO A 28 10.07 -6.03 -0.72
C PRO A 28 10.66 -5.11 -1.80
N THR A 29 10.18 -5.20 -3.05
CA THR A 29 10.79 -4.57 -4.22
C THR A 29 10.97 -3.05 -4.08
N ALA A 30 10.05 -2.35 -3.41
CA ALA A 30 10.16 -0.92 -3.18
C ALA A 30 11.42 -0.52 -2.39
N SER A 31 11.88 -1.38 -1.48
CA SER A 31 13.10 -1.15 -0.70
C SER A 31 14.35 -1.76 -1.33
N ALA A 32 14.33 -2.08 -2.63
CA ALA A 32 15.40 -2.82 -3.31
C ALA A 32 15.75 -4.14 -2.59
N ASP A 33 14.72 -4.84 -2.11
CA ASP A 33 14.84 -6.11 -1.38
C ASP A 33 15.75 -6.03 -0.14
N ASP A 34 15.75 -4.88 0.56
CA ASP A 34 16.48 -4.68 1.82
C ASP A 34 16.32 -5.86 2.78
N THR A 35 17.44 -6.55 3.05
CA THR A 35 17.44 -7.78 3.86
C THR A 35 16.92 -7.53 5.27
N LYS A 36 17.16 -6.36 5.86
CA LYS A 36 16.67 -6.05 7.22
C LYS A 36 15.15 -5.92 7.23
N TYR A 37 14.58 -5.33 6.18
CA TYR A 37 13.13 -5.23 6.03
C TYR A 37 12.51 -6.62 5.82
N VAL A 38 13.11 -7.47 4.97
CA VAL A 38 12.67 -8.85 4.80
C VAL A 38 12.73 -9.63 6.13
N MET A 39 13.85 -9.54 6.87
CA MET A 39 13.98 -10.19 8.19
C MET A 39 12.95 -9.66 9.20
N HIS A 40 12.67 -8.35 9.17
CA HIS A 40 11.65 -7.77 10.04
C HIS A 40 10.25 -8.29 9.71
N PHE A 41 9.90 -8.40 8.42
CA PHE A 41 8.66 -9.05 7.98
C PHE A 41 8.53 -10.46 8.57
N TYR A 42 9.57 -11.30 8.46
CA TYR A 42 9.53 -12.64 9.07
C TYR A 42 9.44 -12.58 10.59
N THR A 43 10.16 -11.67 11.25
CA THR A 43 10.12 -11.50 12.70
C THR A 43 8.72 -11.21 13.20
N GLU A 44 7.97 -10.36 12.50
CA GLU A 44 6.61 -10.01 12.89
C GLU A 44 5.58 -11.07 12.48
N PHE A 45 5.61 -11.54 11.23
CA PHE A 45 4.58 -12.45 10.72
C PHE A 45 4.70 -13.89 11.25
N THR A 46 5.88 -14.33 11.71
CA THR A 46 6.01 -15.64 12.39
C THR A 46 5.40 -15.65 13.79
N LYS A 47 5.15 -14.48 14.40
CA LYS A 47 4.36 -14.37 15.65
C LYS A 47 2.86 -14.52 15.40
N LEU A 48 2.42 -14.43 14.14
CA LEU A 48 1.04 -14.58 13.72
C LEU A 48 0.80 -16.01 13.23
N ASN A 49 -0.45 -16.50 13.31
CA ASN A 49 -0.81 -17.81 12.78
C ASN A 49 -0.92 -17.76 11.24
N CYS A 50 0.23 -17.71 10.55
CA CYS A 50 0.30 -17.66 9.09
C CYS A 50 1.56 -18.34 8.56
N LYS A 51 1.65 -18.52 7.24
CA LYS A 51 2.81 -19.08 6.54
C LYS A 51 3.50 -17.97 5.73
N PRO A 52 4.49 -17.27 6.30
CA PRO A 52 5.16 -16.17 5.61
C PRO A 52 6.14 -16.67 4.54
N SER A 53 6.14 -15.97 3.42
CA SER A 53 7.09 -16.11 2.31
C SER A 53 7.40 -14.72 1.74
N HIS A 54 8.44 -14.62 0.92
CA HIS A 54 8.69 -13.39 0.15
C HIS A 54 9.12 -13.76 -1.26
N LEU A 55 8.94 -12.82 -2.19
CA LEU A 55 9.46 -12.92 -3.54
C LEU A 55 10.35 -11.72 -3.82
N SER A 56 11.62 -12.01 -4.06
CA SER A 56 12.60 -11.03 -4.53
C SER A 56 12.56 -10.95 -6.06
N LEU A 57 12.56 -9.73 -6.63
CA LEU A 57 12.74 -9.54 -8.07
C LEU A 57 14.20 -9.29 -8.45
N PHE A 58 15.05 -8.98 -7.47
CA PHE A 58 16.50 -8.83 -7.66
C PHE A 58 17.23 -10.18 -7.62
N THR A 59 16.74 -11.12 -6.83
CA THR A 59 17.22 -12.50 -6.71
C THR A 59 16.03 -13.47 -6.67
N PRO A 60 15.38 -13.73 -7.82
CA PRO A 60 14.17 -14.55 -7.87
C PRO A 60 14.38 -15.98 -7.37
N SER A 61 13.50 -16.44 -6.49
CA SER A 61 13.49 -17.80 -5.94
C SER A 61 12.76 -18.81 -6.83
N THR A 62 12.03 -18.34 -7.85
CA THR A 62 11.27 -19.15 -8.81
C THR A 62 11.32 -18.52 -10.20
N ARG A 63 11.17 -19.34 -11.24
CA ARG A 63 10.96 -18.87 -12.63
C ARG A 63 9.49 -18.57 -12.92
N ASP A 64 8.57 -19.25 -12.24
CA ASP A 64 7.13 -19.07 -12.43
C ASP A 64 6.58 -18.18 -11.32
N ILE A 65 6.71 -16.86 -11.55
CA ILE A 65 6.24 -15.83 -10.60
C ILE A 65 4.73 -15.85 -10.49
N GLU A 66 4.03 -16.07 -11.61
CA GLU A 66 2.57 -16.10 -11.63
C GLU A 66 2.05 -17.24 -10.78
N ALA A 67 2.50 -18.49 -11.02
CA ALA A 67 2.06 -19.63 -10.21
C ALA A 67 2.38 -19.42 -8.72
N PHE A 68 3.58 -18.91 -8.41
CA PHE A 68 3.99 -18.68 -7.03
C PHE A 68 3.16 -17.62 -6.32
N LEU A 69 2.76 -16.53 -6.99
CA LEU A 69 1.92 -15.51 -6.35
C LEU A 69 0.45 -15.92 -6.28
N LEU A 70 -0.06 -16.65 -7.29
CA LEU A 70 -1.44 -17.09 -7.34
C LEU A 70 -1.77 -18.26 -6.40
N GLU A 71 -0.77 -18.93 -5.82
CA GLU A 71 -0.98 -19.94 -4.77
C GLU A 71 -1.22 -19.34 -3.37
N LYS A 72 -0.98 -18.03 -3.20
CA LYS A 72 -1.05 -17.36 -1.90
C LYS A 72 -2.47 -16.98 -1.51
N ASP A 73 -2.69 -16.82 -0.22
CA ASP A 73 -3.95 -16.31 0.33
C ASP A 73 -3.92 -14.78 0.47
N ALA A 74 -2.72 -14.23 0.71
CA ALA A 74 -2.49 -12.80 0.78
C ALA A 74 -1.15 -12.40 0.16
N ILE A 75 -1.10 -11.20 -0.41
CA ILE A 75 0.12 -10.56 -0.91
C ILE A 75 0.25 -9.18 -0.27
N TYR A 76 1.42 -8.90 0.31
CA TYR A 76 1.70 -7.64 1.01
C TYR A 76 2.92 -6.94 0.40
N ILE A 77 2.80 -5.65 0.12
CA ILE A 77 3.84 -4.85 -0.54
C ILE A 77 4.47 -3.85 0.42
N GLY A 78 5.80 -3.86 0.51
CA GLY A 78 6.56 -3.00 1.41
C GLY A 78 6.67 -1.54 0.95
N GLY A 79 7.16 -0.70 1.86
CA GLY A 79 7.51 0.71 1.58
C GLY A 79 8.86 0.88 0.86
N GLY A 80 9.11 2.08 0.33
CA GLY A 80 10.35 2.44 -0.35
C GLY A 80 10.11 3.31 -1.59
N SER A 81 10.89 3.10 -2.66
CA SER A 81 10.72 3.80 -3.93
C SER A 81 9.54 3.24 -4.73
N THR A 82 8.42 3.98 -4.74
CA THR A 82 7.24 3.64 -5.56
C THR A 82 7.60 3.59 -7.05
N LYS A 83 8.46 4.52 -7.50
CA LYS A 83 8.89 4.59 -8.90
C LYS A 83 9.66 3.36 -9.34
N ASN A 84 10.66 2.94 -8.56
CA ASN A 84 11.50 1.79 -8.92
C ASN A 84 10.73 0.49 -8.82
N MET A 85 9.89 0.34 -7.79
CA MET A 85 9.00 -0.80 -7.64
C MET A 85 8.09 -0.97 -8.85
N LEU A 86 7.39 0.09 -9.27
CA LEU A 86 6.48 0.04 -10.42
C LEU A 86 7.20 -0.20 -11.75
N ALA A 87 8.45 0.23 -11.88
CA ALA A 87 9.26 -0.10 -13.06
C ALA A 87 9.55 -1.60 -13.11
N LEU A 88 10.01 -2.19 -12.01
CA LEU A 88 10.28 -3.63 -11.94
C LEU A 88 9.01 -4.46 -12.04
N PHE A 89 7.90 -4.04 -11.44
CA PHE A 89 6.65 -4.78 -11.55
C PHE A 89 6.18 -4.90 -12.98
N ARG A 90 6.30 -3.84 -13.78
CA ARG A 90 5.96 -3.87 -15.21
C ARG A 90 6.92 -4.73 -16.02
N GLU A 91 8.23 -4.67 -15.70
CA GLU A 91 9.24 -5.47 -16.39
C GLU A 91 9.07 -6.99 -16.14
N TRP A 92 8.56 -7.36 -14.97
CA TRP A 92 8.37 -8.75 -14.54
C TRP A 92 6.90 -9.21 -14.62
N ASP A 93 6.04 -8.45 -15.28
CA ASP A 93 4.58 -8.68 -15.41
C ASP A 93 3.83 -8.84 -14.07
N VAL A 94 4.45 -8.43 -12.94
CA VAL A 94 3.87 -8.53 -11.59
C VAL A 94 2.62 -7.67 -11.49
N ASP A 95 2.53 -6.55 -12.20
CA ASP A 95 1.30 -5.74 -12.27
C ASP A 95 0.10 -6.54 -12.79
N SER A 96 0.27 -7.27 -13.90
CA SER A 96 -0.77 -8.14 -14.47
C SER A 96 -1.10 -9.31 -13.55
N ILE A 97 -0.09 -9.89 -12.90
CA ILE A 97 -0.26 -11.02 -11.97
C ILE A 97 -1.02 -10.57 -10.71
N LEU A 98 -0.71 -9.39 -10.17
CA LEU A 98 -1.44 -8.81 -9.04
C LEU A 98 -2.90 -8.54 -9.40
N LYS A 99 -3.19 -8.13 -10.65
CA LYS A 99 -4.58 -7.97 -11.11
C LYS A 99 -5.32 -9.31 -11.11
N LYS A 100 -4.69 -10.37 -11.66
CA LYS A 100 -5.25 -11.74 -11.62
C LYS A 100 -5.44 -12.24 -10.19
N ALA A 101 -4.50 -11.93 -9.29
CA ALA A 101 -4.58 -12.30 -7.88
C ALA A 101 -5.81 -11.65 -7.21
N TYR A 102 -6.00 -10.34 -7.44
CA TYR A 102 -7.17 -9.60 -6.96
C TYR A 102 -8.47 -10.23 -7.48
N GLU A 103 -8.56 -10.52 -8.79
CA GLU A 103 -9.74 -11.13 -9.41
C GLU A 103 -10.05 -12.55 -8.90
N LYS A 104 -9.03 -13.27 -8.41
CA LYS A 104 -9.17 -14.58 -7.74
C LYS A 104 -9.55 -14.48 -6.26
N GLY A 105 -9.68 -13.27 -5.71
CA GLY A 105 -10.01 -13.04 -4.31
C GLY A 105 -8.82 -13.16 -3.35
N ILE A 106 -7.58 -13.13 -3.85
CA ILE A 106 -6.38 -13.04 -3.01
C ILE A 106 -6.35 -11.66 -2.36
N VAL A 107 -6.11 -11.62 -1.05
CA VAL A 107 -6.12 -10.36 -0.30
C VAL A 107 -4.84 -9.59 -0.60
N LEU A 108 -4.96 -8.37 -1.13
CA LEU A 108 -3.84 -7.49 -1.44
C LEU A 108 -3.72 -6.38 -0.41
N GLY A 109 -2.49 -6.11 0.04
CA GLY A 109 -2.21 -5.05 1.00
C GLY A 109 -0.85 -4.42 0.75
N GLY A 110 -0.62 -3.24 1.32
CA GLY A 110 0.69 -2.62 1.27
C GLY A 110 0.76 -1.33 2.06
N ILE A 111 1.98 -0.93 2.39
CA ILE A 111 2.29 0.24 3.19
C ILE A 111 3.11 1.24 2.38
N SER A 112 2.87 2.54 2.58
CA SER A 112 3.66 3.61 1.95
C SER A 112 3.70 3.44 0.42
N ALA A 113 4.84 3.08 -0.18
CA ALA A 113 4.92 2.73 -1.61
C ALA A 113 3.98 1.59 -2.03
N GLY A 114 3.79 0.58 -1.18
CA GLY A 114 2.82 -0.48 -1.38
C GLY A 114 1.37 0.02 -1.35
N MET A 115 1.05 1.02 -0.52
CA MET A 115 -0.27 1.67 -0.56
C MET A 115 -0.44 2.46 -1.86
N ASN A 116 0.56 3.26 -2.23
CA ASN A 116 0.54 4.11 -3.42
C ASN A 116 0.19 3.34 -4.68
N CYS A 117 0.78 2.15 -4.86
CA CYS A 117 0.70 1.44 -6.13
C CYS A 117 -0.72 1.03 -6.52
N TRP A 118 -1.66 0.89 -5.57
CA TRP A 118 -3.01 0.44 -5.87
C TRP A 118 -3.87 1.48 -6.60
N TYR A 119 -3.58 2.76 -6.45
CA TYR A 119 -4.39 3.84 -7.01
C TYR A 119 -4.02 4.14 -8.47
N GLU A 120 -4.78 5.00 -9.16
CA GLU A 120 -4.42 5.48 -10.51
C GLU A 120 -3.18 6.39 -10.45
N GLU A 121 -3.11 7.23 -9.42
CA GLU A 121 -2.02 8.17 -9.20
C GLU A 121 -1.57 8.20 -7.73
N CYS A 122 -0.35 8.64 -7.46
CA CYS A 122 0.08 8.95 -6.10
C CYS A 122 0.96 10.18 -6.06
N ILE A 123 1.10 10.76 -4.86
CA ILE A 123 2.21 11.66 -4.55
C ILE A 123 3.38 10.87 -3.96
N THR A 124 4.57 11.07 -4.48
CA THR A 124 5.78 10.37 -4.06
C THR A 124 7.02 11.25 -4.17
N ASP A 125 7.97 11.01 -3.29
CA ASP A 125 9.31 11.58 -3.21
C ASP A 125 10.37 10.72 -3.94
N SER A 126 9.94 9.70 -4.69
CA SER A 126 10.83 8.80 -5.44
C SER A 126 11.67 9.49 -6.53
N PHE A 127 11.47 10.79 -6.79
CA PHE A 127 12.22 11.60 -7.75
C PHE A 127 13.18 12.53 -7.00
N PHE A 128 14.34 12.01 -6.62
CA PHE A 128 15.38 12.79 -5.92
C PHE A 128 14.90 13.47 -4.63
N GLY A 129 13.89 12.91 -3.95
CA GLY A 129 13.32 13.48 -2.72
C GLY A 129 12.30 14.61 -2.96
N GLU A 130 12.05 15.00 -4.21
CA GLU A 130 11.01 15.98 -4.54
C GLU A 130 9.65 15.32 -4.67
N LEU A 131 8.65 15.86 -3.96
CA LEU A 131 7.27 15.40 -4.05
C LEU A 131 6.72 15.66 -5.46
N SER A 132 6.39 14.58 -6.15
CA SER A 132 5.92 14.55 -7.53
C SER A 132 4.71 13.63 -7.67
N VAL A 133 3.99 13.78 -8.77
CA VAL A 133 2.86 12.91 -9.14
C VAL A 133 3.38 11.72 -9.95
N LEU A 134 2.90 10.52 -9.65
CA LEU A 134 3.27 9.30 -10.37
C LEU A 134 2.04 8.46 -10.72
N LYS A 135 1.97 7.97 -11.95
CA LYS A 135 0.96 6.98 -12.38
C LYS A 135 1.27 5.59 -11.82
N CYS A 136 0.27 4.98 -11.21
CA CYS A 136 0.36 3.72 -10.48
C CYS A 136 -0.36 2.58 -11.22
N LEU A 137 -0.82 1.52 -10.54
CA LEU A 137 -1.44 0.34 -11.18
C LEU A 137 -2.91 0.58 -11.55
N GLY A 138 -3.61 1.51 -10.89
CA GLY A 138 -4.99 1.86 -11.21
C GLY A 138 -6.04 0.82 -10.82
N PHE A 139 -5.81 0.06 -9.75
CA PHE A 139 -6.81 -0.87 -9.22
C PHE A 139 -7.90 -0.13 -8.42
N LEU A 140 -7.55 1.02 -7.84
CA LEU A 140 -8.43 1.94 -7.13
C LEU A 140 -8.46 3.29 -7.85
N ILE A 141 -9.66 3.88 -7.93
CA ILE A 141 -9.88 5.16 -8.61
C ILE A 141 -9.30 6.31 -7.78
N GLY A 142 -8.76 7.32 -8.46
CA GLY A 142 -8.23 8.52 -7.86
C GLY A 142 -6.77 8.37 -7.43
N SER A 143 -6.38 9.16 -6.43
CA SER A 143 -4.98 9.22 -5.99
C SER A 143 -4.75 8.87 -4.53
N ALA A 144 -3.49 8.59 -4.18
CA ALA A 144 -3.05 8.33 -2.81
C ALA A 144 -2.01 9.32 -2.28
N CYS A 145 -2.11 9.62 -0.98
CA CYS A 145 -1.09 10.31 -0.19
C CYS A 145 -0.88 9.62 1.18
N PRO A 146 0.17 8.80 1.37
CA PRO A 146 0.54 8.24 2.67
C PRO A 146 1.25 9.29 3.55
N HIS A 147 1.46 8.97 4.82
CA HIS A 147 2.25 9.76 5.78
C HIS A 147 1.73 11.21 5.93
N TYR A 148 0.41 11.38 5.87
CA TYR A 148 -0.24 12.69 5.76
C TYR A 148 -0.06 13.58 7.00
N ASP A 149 0.20 12.97 8.16
CA ASP A 149 0.46 13.62 9.44
C ASP A 149 1.95 13.84 9.73
N LYS A 150 2.83 12.90 9.32
CA LYS A 150 4.25 12.92 9.70
C LYS A 150 5.16 13.71 8.76
N GLU A 151 4.89 13.70 7.46
CA GLU A 151 5.74 14.37 6.49
C GLU A 151 5.17 15.74 6.14
N GLU A 152 5.63 16.78 6.83
CA GLU A 152 5.08 18.15 6.81
C GLU A 152 4.84 18.71 5.40
N LYS A 153 5.66 18.30 4.42
CA LYS A 153 5.53 18.75 3.02
C LYS A 153 4.45 18.02 2.22
N ARG A 154 4.07 16.79 2.60
CA ARG A 154 3.11 15.97 1.83
C ARG A 154 1.72 16.57 1.79
N ARG A 155 1.18 16.94 2.96
CA ARG A 155 -0.15 17.53 3.08
C ARG A 155 -0.34 18.78 2.21
N PRO A 156 0.47 19.84 2.33
CA PRO A 156 0.34 21.02 1.49
C PRO A 156 0.64 20.74 0.00
N ALA A 157 1.59 19.87 -0.32
CA ALA A 157 1.90 19.53 -1.72
C ALA A 157 0.74 18.80 -2.40
N TYR A 158 0.15 17.80 -1.74
CA TYR A 158 -0.97 17.04 -2.26
C TYR A 158 -2.19 17.94 -2.54
N GLN A 159 -2.52 18.82 -1.59
CA GLN A 159 -3.58 19.80 -1.75
C GLN A 159 -3.31 20.78 -2.90
N SER A 160 -2.07 21.25 -3.02
CA SER A 160 -1.64 22.12 -4.13
C SER A 160 -1.74 21.42 -5.49
N PHE A 161 -1.35 20.16 -5.58
CA PHE A 161 -1.44 19.37 -6.81
C PHE A 161 -2.89 19.10 -7.21
N ILE A 162 -3.79 18.82 -6.26
CA ILE A 162 -5.22 18.69 -6.53
C ILE A 162 -5.80 20.04 -7.02
N LYS A 163 -5.49 21.14 -6.32
CA LYS A 163 -5.96 22.49 -6.67
C LYS A 163 -5.52 22.91 -8.08
N SER A 164 -4.30 22.57 -8.45
CA SER A 164 -3.72 22.84 -9.78
C SER A 164 -4.05 21.78 -10.83
N LYS A 165 -4.88 20.77 -10.50
CA LYS A 165 -5.28 19.67 -11.38
C LYS A 165 -4.11 18.84 -11.93
N ARG A 166 -3.00 18.80 -11.18
CA ARG A 166 -1.82 17.97 -11.50
C ARG A 166 -1.99 16.51 -11.08
N ILE A 167 -2.91 16.24 -10.16
CA ILE A 167 -3.29 14.92 -9.69
C ILE A 167 -4.81 14.89 -9.45
N THR A 168 -5.44 13.74 -9.65
CA THR A 168 -6.86 13.58 -9.33
C THR A 168 -7.11 13.68 -7.82
N PRO A 169 -8.31 14.07 -7.37
CA PRO A 169 -8.74 13.87 -5.99
C PRO A 169 -8.56 12.43 -5.51
N GLY A 170 -8.48 12.22 -4.21
CA GLY A 170 -8.18 10.89 -3.68
C GLY A 170 -8.16 10.77 -2.17
N ILE A 171 -7.42 9.77 -1.70
CA ILE A 171 -7.35 9.36 -0.32
C ILE A 171 -5.98 9.68 0.27
N ALA A 172 -5.98 10.43 1.36
CA ALA A 172 -4.81 10.67 2.18
C ALA A 172 -4.95 9.91 3.50
N ILE A 173 -3.87 9.27 3.96
CA ILE A 173 -3.88 8.54 5.24
C ILE A 173 -2.69 8.94 6.10
N ASP A 174 -2.96 9.12 7.38
CA ASP A 174 -1.95 9.27 8.42
C ASP A 174 -1.24 7.93 8.66
N ASP A 175 -0.10 7.97 9.34
CA ASP A 175 0.53 6.76 9.86
C ASP A 175 -0.41 6.02 10.82
N ASN A 176 -0.26 4.71 10.96
CA ASN A 176 -1.10 3.86 11.83
C ASN A 176 -2.57 3.78 11.39
N VAL A 177 -2.87 4.06 10.13
CA VAL A 177 -4.19 3.95 9.51
C VAL A 177 -4.12 3.02 8.30
N ALA A 178 -5.17 2.24 8.08
CA ALA A 178 -5.37 1.52 6.82
C ALA A 178 -6.81 1.69 6.33
N VAL A 179 -6.96 1.74 5.00
CA VAL A 179 -8.25 1.82 4.32
C VAL A 179 -8.48 0.50 3.61
N HIS A 180 -9.51 -0.23 4.02
CA HIS A 180 -9.90 -1.51 3.47
C HIS A 180 -10.97 -1.31 2.39
N TYR A 181 -10.69 -1.87 1.21
CA TYR A 181 -11.58 -1.82 0.05
C TYR A 181 -12.15 -3.20 -0.26
N ILE A 182 -13.41 -3.23 -0.68
CA ILE A 182 -14.08 -4.39 -1.28
C ILE A 182 -14.68 -3.91 -2.61
N ASP A 183 -14.37 -4.59 -3.71
CA ASP A 183 -14.84 -4.24 -5.06
C ASP A 183 -14.64 -2.75 -5.43
N GLY A 184 -13.47 -2.21 -5.10
CA GLY A 184 -13.10 -0.82 -5.36
C GLY A 184 -13.78 0.22 -4.46
N LYS A 185 -14.60 -0.19 -3.48
CA LYS A 185 -15.31 0.70 -2.55
C LYS A 185 -14.71 0.60 -1.16
N ILE A 186 -14.59 1.74 -0.47
CA ILE A 186 -14.17 1.77 0.93
C ILE A 186 -15.20 1.00 1.77
N SER A 187 -14.77 -0.12 2.33
CA SER A 187 -15.55 -0.92 3.27
C SER A 187 -15.31 -0.42 4.70
N LYS A 188 -14.06 -0.10 5.03
CA LYS A 188 -13.68 0.29 6.40
C LYS A 188 -12.40 1.12 6.43
N VAL A 189 -12.31 2.03 7.38
CA VAL A 189 -11.04 2.64 7.81
C VAL A 189 -10.71 2.13 9.20
N ILE A 190 -9.49 1.66 9.40
CA ILE A 190 -9.00 1.15 10.68
C ILE A 190 -7.81 1.97 11.16
N THR A 191 -7.68 2.14 12.47
CA THR A 191 -6.54 2.82 13.08
C THR A 191 -6.11 2.16 14.39
N THR A 192 -4.83 2.22 14.71
CA THR A 192 -4.30 1.75 16.01
C THR A 192 -4.02 2.90 16.99
N LYS A 193 -4.11 4.15 16.54
CA LYS A 193 -3.85 5.38 17.30
C LYS A 193 -4.94 6.41 17.02
N ASP A 194 -4.80 7.64 17.52
CA ASP A 194 -5.69 8.74 17.16
C ASP A 194 -5.23 9.39 15.84
N SER A 195 -5.29 8.60 14.77
CA SER A 195 -4.83 8.95 13.41
C SER A 195 -5.95 8.69 12.39
N ASN A 196 -5.92 9.37 11.25
CA ASN A 196 -7.08 9.48 10.36
C ASN A 196 -6.79 9.18 8.88
N ALA A 197 -7.86 8.86 8.16
CA ALA A 197 -7.90 8.91 6.71
C ALA A 197 -8.82 10.06 6.26
N TYR A 198 -8.53 10.60 5.09
CA TYR A 198 -9.25 11.73 4.52
C TYR A 198 -9.54 11.48 3.05
N GLN A 199 -10.74 11.87 2.61
CA GLN A 199 -11.01 12.11 1.21
C GLN A 199 -10.69 13.58 0.90
N VAL A 200 -9.74 13.81 0.01
CA VAL A 200 -9.24 15.15 -0.34
C VAL A 200 -9.66 15.50 -1.76
N PHE A 201 -10.36 16.62 -1.93
CA PHE A 201 -10.89 17.04 -3.22
C PHE A 201 -11.00 18.57 -3.31
N PHE A 202 -11.16 19.08 -4.52
CA PHE A 202 -11.39 20.50 -4.78
C PHE A 202 -12.88 20.75 -5.03
N ASP A 203 -13.51 21.57 -4.19
CA ASP A 203 -14.92 21.95 -4.30
C ASP A 203 -15.08 23.48 -4.17
N LYS A 204 -15.88 24.07 -5.06
CA LYS A 204 -16.24 25.51 -5.06
C LYS A 204 -15.08 26.45 -4.70
N ASN A 205 -13.94 26.27 -5.37
CA ASN A 205 -12.69 27.03 -5.22
C ASN A 205 -11.85 26.77 -3.97
N ASN A 206 -12.20 25.78 -3.15
CA ASN A 206 -11.47 25.41 -1.94
C ASN A 206 -11.03 23.94 -1.97
N ILE A 207 -9.90 23.68 -1.32
CA ILE A 207 -9.51 22.32 -0.98
C ILE A 207 -10.34 21.89 0.22
N VAL A 208 -10.94 20.71 0.12
CA VAL A 208 -11.74 20.07 1.17
C VAL A 208 -11.05 18.79 1.60
N GLU A 209 -10.90 18.64 2.91
CA GLU A 209 -10.38 17.44 3.55
C GLU A 209 -11.50 16.82 4.40
N LYS A 210 -12.20 15.84 3.83
CA LYS A 210 -13.28 15.15 4.54
C LYS A 210 -12.70 13.96 5.29
N ARG A 211 -12.62 14.06 6.63
CA ARG A 211 -12.25 12.94 7.50
C ARG A 211 -13.19 11.76 7.25
N LEU A 212 -12.61 10.58 7.10
CA LEU A 212 -13.32 9.31 7.02
C LEU A 212 -13.44 8.73 8.43
N GLU A 213 -14.60 8.14 8.74
CA GLU A 213 -14.83 7.51 10.04
C GLU A 213 -13.93 6.28 10.19
N ALA A 214 -13.06 6.30 11.21
CA ALA A 214 -12.11 5.25 11.48
C ALA A 214 -12.52 4.44 12.71
N GLN A 215 -12.47 3.11 12.59
CA GLN A 215 -12.63 2.22 13.72
C GLN A 215 -11.27 1.93 14.35
N LYS A 216 -11.15 2.17 15.66
CA LYS A 216 -9.97 1.79 16.43
C LYS A 216 -9.91 0.26 16.61
N LEU A 217 -8.72 -0.32 16.39
CA LEU A 217 -8.42 -1.72 16.68
C LEU A 217 -7.96 -1.92 18.13
#